data_AF-A0A3D2EN57-F1
#
_entry.id   AF-A0A3D2EN57-F1
#
_cell.length_a   1.000
_cell.length_b   1.000
_cell.length_c   1.000
_cell.angle_alpha   90.00
_cell.angle_beta   90.00
_cell.angle_gamma   90.00
#
_symmetry.space_group_name_H-M   'P 1'
#
loop_
_entity.id
_entity.type
_entity.pdbx_description
1 polymer ?
#
loop_
_entity_poly.entity_id
_entity_poly.type
_entity_poly.pdbx_seq_one_letter_code
_entity_poly.pdbx_strand_id
1 'polypeptide(L)'
;FRGALTRQVNGYANESGIAKKEKVTLTGDDAREGLTCVLSVKVPDPKFSSQTKDKLVSSEVRPVVESVVNEELQRWFEEHPQEARRIVQKVCEAAAAREAARKARELTRKKGGLDINSLPGKLADCQSRDPDVAELFLVEGDSAGGSAKQGRDRKFQAILPLRGKILNVERARFDKMLGSQEIGTLIAALGTGIGKEEFDAEKLRYHKIVIMTDADVDGAHIRTLLLTFFYRQMPELIERGNLYIAQPPLFRAKKGSSETYLKDQSALDEHLLMEGLKDALLTLGDGSQRAGADLADIVRKSLSAARSVTMLGRNVGSAFVVEQAGLAGFFPEGAGERVAANLTERLNRASEEHERGWECFVEGGSNQEGQRLISARTLRGVPQRYTLSARDLDGRDGRRLSQLMPELASLFAKPARVAFGDEPSIELFGPSALGQAIIDRGRKGQNVSRYKGLGEMNADQLWETTLDPNARTLLQVRIEQGKTADAVFATLMGDQVEPRRDFIQANALEVVNLDV
;
A
#
# COMPACT_ATOMS: atom_id res chain seq x y z
N PHE A 1 9.31 41.02 26.37
CA PHE A 1 8.42 39.86 26.10
C PHE A 1 8.98 38.54 26.61
N ARG A 2 9.96 37.89 25.94
CA ARG A 2 10.40 36.51 26.29
C ARG A 2 10.78 36.32 27.77
N GLY A 3 11.51 37.28 28.35
CA GLY A 3 11.88 37.26 29.77
C GLY A 3 10.67 37.33 30.71
N ALA A 4 9.74 38.26 30.46
CA ALA A 4 8.50 38.40 31.22
C ALA A 4 7.63 37.13 31.17
N LEU A 5 7.38 36.59 29.96
CA LEU A 5 6.62 35.36 29.79
C LEU A 5 7.21 34.20 30.61
N THR A 6 8.53 34.00 30.49
CA THR A 6 9.23 32.92 31.22
C THR A 6 9.12 33.12 32.74
N ARG A 7 9.25 34.35 33.22
CA ARG A 7 9.18 34.69 34.65
C ARG A 7 7.78 34.42 35.20
N GLN A 8 6.73 34.86 34.51
CA GLN A 8 5.34 34.69 34.97
C GLN A 8 4.89 33.23 34.95
N VAL A 9 5.23 32.49 33.88
CA VAL A 9 4.93 31.05 33.80
C VAL A 9 5.65 30.29 34.91
N ASN A 10 6.92 30.59 35.18
CA ASN A 10 7.67 29.98 36.27
C ASN A 10 7.13 30.35 37.65
N GLY A 11 6.76 31.61 37.87
CA GLY A 11 6.14 32.08 39.11
C GLY A 11 4.87 31.30 39.41
N TYR A 12 3.93 31.31 38.47
CA TYR A 12 2.66 30.61 38.60
C TYR A 12 2.82 29.10 38.78
N ALA A 13 3.73 28.45 38.04
CA ALA A 13 3.98 27.01 38.14
C ALA A 13 4.52 26.59 39.53
N ASN A 14 5.30 27.47 40.17
CA ASN A 14 5.83 27.25 41.51
C ASN A 14 4.78 27.49 42.60
N GLU A 15 4.01 28.58 42.49
CA GLU A 15 2.95 28.92 43.45
C GLU A 15 1.80 27.91 43.42
N SER A 16 1.36 27.50 42.23
CA SER A 16 0.31 26.48 42.06
C SER A 16 0.74 25.06 42.43
N GLY A 17 2.05 24.82 42.66
CA GLY A 17 2.61 23.50 42.98
C GLY A 17 2.71 22.52 41.80
N ILE A 18 2.33 22.92 40.59
CA ILE A 18 2.34 22.08 39.39
C ILE A 18 3.77 21.63 39.05
N ALA A 19 4.74 22.55 39.11
CA ALA A 19 6.15 22.22 38.81
C ALA A 19 6.72 21.17 39.78
N LYS A 20 6.35 21.24 41.08
CA LYS A 20 6.79 20.27 42.09
C LYS A 20 6.16 18.89 41.87
N LYS A 21 4.89 18.85 41.46
CA LYS A 21 4.17 17.61 41.17
C LYS A 21 4.78 16.87 39.98
N GLU A 22 5.09 17.60 38.91
CA GLU A 22 5.66 17.05 37.68
C GLU A 22 7.19 16.85 37.74
N LYS A 23 7.87 17.39 38.78
CA LYS A 23 9.32 17.28 38.99
C LYS A 23 10.16 17.75 37.79
N VAL A 24 9.73 18.81 37.11
CA VAL A 24 10.41 19.37 35.93
C VAL A 24 10.95 20.77 36.22
N THR A 25 12.09 21.09 35.61
CA THR A 25 12.62 22.47 35.57
C THR A 25 12.18 23.11 34.26
N LEU A 26 11.41 24.19 34.36
CA LEU A 26 10.89 24.91 33.19
C LEU A 26 11.93 25.86 32.61
N THR A 27 12.09 25.84 31.30
CA THR A 27 12.93 26.77 30.54
C THR A 27 12.09 27.75 29.73
N GLY A 28 12.73 28.80 29.20
CA GLY A 28 12.02 29.76 28.36
C GLY A 28 11.52 29.17 27.04
N ASP A 29 12.17 28.14 26.51
CA ASP A 29 11.73 27.47 25.29
C ASP A 29 10.47 26.63 25.54
N ASP A 30 10.41 25.92 26.68
CA ASP A 30 9.22 25.18 27.10
C ASP A 30 7.99 26.11 27.20
N ALA A 31 8.18 27.32 27.72
CA ALA A 31 7.11 28.32 27.85
C ALA A 31 6.61 28.90 26.52
N ARG A 32 7.37 28.72 25.43
CA ARG A 32 7.03 29.21 24.09
C ARG A 32 6.52 28.10 23.16
N GLU A 33 6.62 26.84 23.58
CA GLU A 33 6.25 25.70 22.75
C GLU A 33 4.74 25.74 22.41
N GLY A 34 4.44 25.82 21.11
CA GLY A 34 3.07 25.92 20.61
C GLY A 34 2.37 27.26 20.90
N LEU A 35 3.13 28.32 21.21
CA LEU A 35 2.61 29.69 21.37
C LEU A 35 2.67 30.44 20.03
N THR A 36 1.53 31.02 19.62
CA THR A 36 1.49 32.04 18.56
C THR A 36 1.28 33.40 19.21
N CYS A 37 2.17 34.36 18.92
CA CYS A 37 2.14 35.69 19.52
C CYS A 37 2.47 36.74 18.47
N VAL A 38 1.75 37.86 18.51
CA VAL A 38 2.03 39.07 17.72
C VAL A 38 2.41 40.18 18.69
N LEU A 39 3.61 40.73 18.53
CA LEU A 39 4.10 41.87 19.33
C LEU A 39 4.17 43.10 18.44
N SER A 40 3.28 44.06 18.68
CA SER A 40 3.28 45.35 17.99
C SER A 40 3.65 46.45 18.99
N VAL A 41 4.69 47.22 18.69
CA VAL A 41 5.20 48.28 19.57
C VAL A 41 5.29 49.58 18.77
N LYS A 42 4.73 50.66 19.32
CA LYS A 42 4.85 52.01 18.76
C LYS A 42 5.97 52.73 19.49
N VAL A 43 7.02 53.08 18.76
CA VAL A 43 8.25 53.67 19.31
C VAL A 43 8.57 54.95 18.53
N PRO A 44 8.76 56.10 19.20
CA PRO A 44 9.32 57.29 18.58
C PRO A 44 10.78 57.03 18.20
N ASP A 45 11.16 57.35 16.96
CA ASP A 45 12.53 57.19 16.43
C ASP A 45 13.17 55.79 16.64
N PRO A 46 12.59 54.72 16.05
CA PRO A 46 13.06 53.36 16.28
C PRO A 46 14.40 53.09 15.59
N LYS A 47 15.33 52.47 16.33
CA LYS A 47 16.65 52.07 15.81
C LYS A 47 16.67 50.58 15.45
N PHE A 48 17.10 50.26 14.23
CA PHE A 48 17.23 48.90 13.73
C PHE A 48 18.67 48.54 13.37
N SER A 49 19.03 47.26 13.43
CA SER A 49 20.38 46.79 13.09
C SER A 49 20.70 46.85 11.59
N SER A 50 19.68 46.90 10.74
CA SER A 50 19.79 46.84 9.28
C SER A 50 18.62 47.55 8.60
N GLN A 51 18.77 47.86 7.32
CA GLN A 51 17.71 48.45 6.49
C GLN A 51 16.48 47.54 6.36
N THR A 52 16.68 46.22 6.42
CA THR A 52 15.61 45.20 6.41
C THR A 52 14.77 45.21 7.69
N LYS A 53 15.23 45.91 8.75
CA LYS A 53 14.54 46.06 10.04
C LYS A 53 14.29 44.75 10.79
N ASP A 54 15.15 43.75 10.59
CA ASP A 54 14.99 42.41 11.16
C ASP A 54 15.16 42.38 12.69
N LYS A 55 15.90 43.34 13.25
CA LYS A 55 16.14 43.43 14.70
C LYS A 55 16.09 44.87 15.17
N LEU A 56 15.17 45.14 16.09
CA LEU A 56 15.09 46.39 16.83
C LEU A 56 16.20 46.43 17.89
N VAL A 57 17.03 47.48 17.88
CA VAL A 57 18.17 47.66 18.80
C VAL A 57 17.93 48.78 19.82
N SER A 58 16.78 49.45 19.77
CA SER A 58 16.30 50.41 20.79
C SER A 58 16.20 49.76 22.18
N SER A 59 17.23 49.95 23.01
CA SER A 59 17.34 49.35 24.35
C SER A 59 16.25 49.81 25.32
N GLU A 60 15.75 51.03 25.15
CA GLU A 60 14.70 51.69 25.93
C GLU A 60 13.34 50.99 25.82
N VAL A 61 13.11 50.26 24.73
CA VAL A 61 11.84 49.56 24.48
C VAL A 61 11.71 48.30 25.33
N ARG A 62 12.83 47.61 25.58
CA ARG A 62 12.81 46.31 26.27
C ARG A 62 12.25 46.40 27.70
N PRO A 63 12.71 47.31 28.58
CA PRO A 63 12.18 47.45 29.93
C PRO A 63 10.67 47.72 29.94
N VAL A 64 10.19 48.59 29.04
CA VAL A 64 8.77 48.95 28.95
C VAL A 64 7.92 47.73 28.58
N VAL A 65 8.30 47.02 27.50
CA VAL A 65 7.57 45.82 27.08
C VAL A 65 7.66 44.71 28.13
N GLU A 66 8.80 44.56 28.82
CA GLU A 66 8.93 43.56 29.88
C GLU A 66 8.07 43.89 31.11
N SER A 67 7.97 45.16 31.49
CA SER A 67 7.11 45.61 32.60
C SER A 67 5.63 45.35 32.31
N VAL A 68 5.13 45.86 31.16
CA VAL A 68 3.72 45.73 30.78
C VAL A 68 3.31 44.27 30.66
N VAL A 69 4.14 43.44 30.01
CA VAL A 69 3.82 42.01 29.86
C VAL A 69 3.85 41.29 31.20
N ASN A 70 4.74 41.65 32.13
CA ASN A 70 4.74 41.03 33.46
C ASN A 70 3.44 41.35 34.22
N GLU A 71 3.05 42.62 34.24
CA GLU A 71 1.88 43.09 35.00
C GLU A 71 0.57 42.52 34.43
N GLU A 72 0.36 42.67 33.12
CA GLU A 72 -0.89 42.23 32.48
C GLU A 72 -1.01 40.71 32.43
N LEU A 73 0.09 39.98 32.20
CA LEU A 73 0.05 38.52 32.19
C LEU A 73 -0.18 37.95 33.61
N GLN A 74 0.40 38.59 34.63
CA GLN A 74 0.15 38.22 36.02
C GLN A 74 -1.32 38.43 36.37
N ARG A 75 -1.86 39.64 36.11
CA ARG A 75 -3.28 39.95 36.31
C ARG A 75 -4.17 38.93 35.59
N TRP A 76 -3.86 38.63 34.32
CA TRP A 76 -4.66 37.67 33.56
C TRP A 76 -4.63 36.25 34.14
N PHE A 77 -3.48 35.77 34.64
CA PHE A 77 -3.39 34.47 35.32
C PHE A 77 -4.16 34.43 36.65
N GLU A 78 -4.22 35.54 37.38
CA GLU A 78 -5.00 35.67 38.60
C GLU A 78 -6.52 35.68 38.31
N GLU A 79 -6.93 36.39 37.24
CA GLU A 79 -8.33 36.49 36.81
C GLU A 79 -8.86 35.20 36.17
N HIS A 80 -7.98 34.41 35.51
CA HIS A 80 -8.34 33.22 34.73
C HIS A 80 -7.60 31.96 35.21
N PRO A 81 -7.86 31.48 36.45
CA PRO A 81 -7.07 30.41 37.06
C PRO A 81 -7.22 29.04 36.39
N GLN A 82 -8.34 28.74 35.74
CA GLN A 82 -8.53 27.46 35.05
C GLN A 82 -7.71 27.41 33.76
N GLU A 83 -7.75 28.47 32.97
CA GLU A 83 -6.98 28.63 31.74
C GLU A 83 -5.49 28.71 32.03
N ALA A 84 -5.09 29.49 33.04
CA ALA A 84 -3.71 29.58 33.49
C ALA A 84 -3.13 28.20 33.86
N ARG A 85 -3.89 27.39 34.63
CA ARG A 85 -3.51 26.00 34.92
C ARG A 85 -3.34 25.16 33.66
N ARG A 86 -4.25 25.26 32.68
CA ARG A 86 -4.15 24.50 31.41
C ARG A 86 -2.91 24.91 30.61
N ILE A 87 -2.62 26.21 30.54
CA ILE A 87 -1.42 26.74 29.85
C ILE A 87 -0.15 26.21 30.53
N VAL A 88 -0.05 26.37 31.86
CA VAL A 88 1.13 25.93 32.62
C VAL A 88 1.30 24.42 32.56
N GLN A 89 0.20 23.65 32.57
CA GLN A 89 0.26 22.20 32.40
C GLN A 89 0.84 21.81 31.04
N LYS A 90 0.43 22.47 29.94
CA LYS A 90 1.00 22.25 28.62
C LYS A 90 2.50 22.57 28.58
N VAL A 91 2.92 23.64 29.25
CA VAL A 91 4.34 24.00 29.39
C VAL A 91 5.13 22.96 30.19
N CYS A 92 4.55 22.41 31.27
CA CYS A 92 5.15 21.32 32.02
C CYS A 92 5.27 20.03 31.19
N GLU A 93 4.29 19.72 30.34
CA GLU A 93 4.37 18.59 29.41
C GLU A 93 5.51 18.76 28.40
N ALA A 94 5.70 19.97 27.86
CA ALA A 94 6.83 20.29 26.98
C ALA A 94 8.17 20.11 27.71
N ALA A 95 8.29 20.61 28.94
CA ALA A 95 9.49 20.44 29.76
C ALA A 95 9.76 18.96 30.12
N ALA A 96 8.71 18.18 30.40
CA ALA A 96 8.84 16.74 30.64
C ALA A 96 9.34 16.00 29.39
N ALA A 97 8.83 16.36 28.21
CA ALA A 97 9.31 15.80 26.94
C ALA A 97 10.79 16.14 26.69
N ARG A 98 11.20 17.39 26.96
CA ARG A 98 12.60 17.83 26.87
C ARG A 98 13.50 17.07 27.84
N GLU A 99 13.08 16.89 29.10
CA GLU A 99 13.83 16.14 30.10
C GLU A 99 13.92 14.65 29.78
N ALA A 100 12.85 14.04 29.26
CA ALA A 100 12.87 12.67 28.79
C ALA A 100 13.81 12.49 27.59
N ALA A 101 13.78 13.44 26.64
CA ALA A 101 14.72 13.48 25.53
C ALA A 101 16.17 13.60 26.05
N ARG A 102 16.44 14.49 27.01
CA ARG A 102 17.75 14.62 27.66
C ARG A 102 18.21 13.33 28.34
N LYS A 103 17.33 12.66 29.10
CA LYS A 103 17.67 11.39 29.77
C LYS A 103 17.91 10.26 28.76
N ALA A 104 17.11 10.19 27.70
CA ALA A 104 17.33 9.25 26.61
C ALA A 104 18.67 9.50 25.92
N ARG A 105 19.01 10.78 25.65
CA ARG A 105 20.32 11.24 25.17
C ARG A 105 21.45 10.84 26.11
N GLU A 106 21.29 11.00 27.42
CA GLU A 106 22.32 10.60 28.40
C GLU A 106 22.46 9.07 28.50
N LEU A 107 21.38 8.31 28.33
CA LEU A 107 21.43 6.84 28.30
C LEU A 107 22.15 6.32 27.06
N THR A 108 21.96 6.94 25.90
CA THR A 108 22.73 6.64 24.69
C THR A 108 24.18 7.13 24.80
N ARG A 109 24.44 8.26 25.47
CA ARG A 109 25.79 8.85 25.62
C ARG A 109 26.64 8.21 26.73
N LYS A 110 26.04 7.76 27.85
CA LYS A 110 26.74 7.01 28.92
C LYS A 110 27.14 5.60 28.49
N LYS A 111 26.40 5.00 27.55
CA LYS A 111 26.88 3.83 26.80
C LYS A 111 27.99 4.18 25.80
N GLY A 112 28.22 5.46 25.48
CA GLY A 112 29.22 5.91 24.52
C GLY A 112 30.58 6.33 25.11
N GLY A 113 30.74 6.40 26.43
CA GLY A 113 31.99 6.92 27.03
C GLY A 113 33.20 5.97 26.95
N LEU A 114 32.95 4.67 26.87
CA LEU A 114 33.96 3.61 26.70
C LEU A 114 33.54 2.53 25.68
N ASP A 115 32.35 2.66 25.08
CA ASP A 115 31.71 1.63 24.25
C ASP A 115 31.27 2.18 22.88
N ILE A 116 32.12 3.00 22.24
CA ILE A 116 31.94 3.61 20.90
C ILE A 116 31.63 2.58 19.77
N ASN A 117 31.65 1.27 20.06
CA ASN A 117 31.38 0.21 19.09
C ASN A 117 30.21 -0.73 19.43
N SER A 118 29.39 -0.49 20.47
CA SER A 118 28.26 -1.40 20.73
C SER A 118 27.06 -1.10 19.83
N LEU A 119 27.19 -1.52 18.56
CA LEU A 119 26.05 -1.73 17.68
C LEU A 119 24.98 -2.53 18.42
N PRO A 120 23.68 -2.28 18.19
CA PRO A 120 22.65 -3.02 18.87
C PRO A 120 22.86 -4.53 18.67
N GLY A 121 22.80 -5.33 19.74
CA GLY A 121 23.09 -6.77 19.63
C GLY A 121 22.17 -7.55 18.67
N LYS A 122 21.04 -6.96 18.27
CA LYS A 122 20.13 -7.48 17.24
C LYS A 122 20.60 -7.22 15.81
N LEU A 123 21.39 -6.16 15.59
CA LEU A 123 21.86 -5.76 14.27
C LEU A 123 22.95 -6.72 13.80
N ALA A 124 22.72 -7.39 12.68
CA ALA A 124 23.75 -8.11 11.95
C ALA A 124 24.38 -7.17 10.92
N ASP A 125 25.44 -6.47 11.33
CA ASP A 125 26.10 -5.44 10.51
C ASP A 125 26.88 -6.01 9.31
N CYS A 126 27.18 -5.16 8.34
CA CYS A 126 28.04 -5.45 7.19
C CYS A 126 29.50 -5.06 7.43
N GLN A 127 30.40 -5.51 6.55
CA GLN A 127 31.84 -5.20 6.62
C GLN A 127 32.17 -3.82 6.05
N SER A 128 31.40 -3.35 5.06
CA SER A 128 31.59 -2.04 4.46
C SER A 128 31.34 -0.93 5.46
N ARG A 129 32.19 0.09 5.41
CA ARG A 129 32.02 1.37 6.12
C ARG A 129 31.57 2.50 5.19
N ASP A 130 31.50 2.23 3.89
CA ASP A 130 31.03 3.17 2.88
C ASP A 130 29.49 3.17 2.86
N PRO A 131 28.84 4.28 3.26
CA PRO A 131 27.38 4.39 3.30
C PRO A 131 26.70 4.24 1.93
N ASP A 132 27.38 4.62 0.83
CA ASP A 132 26.82 4.58 -0.52
C ASP A 132 26.55 3.15 -1.00
N VAL A 133 27.43 2.23 -0.60
CA VAL A 133 27.34 0.81 -0.96
C VAL A 133 26.56 0.02 0.10
N ALA A 134 26.56 0.48 1.34
CA ALA A 134 25.96 -0.24 2.46
C ALA A 134 24.43 -0.13 2.48
N GLU A 135 23.78 -1.26 2.74
CA GLU A 135 22.32 -1.38 2.73
C GLU A 135 21.84 -1.98 4.05
N LEU A 136 20.72 -1.50 4.58
CA LEU A 136 20.09 -2.00 5.80
C LEU A 136 18.70 -2.57 5.49
N PHE A 137 18.49 -3.84 5.79
CA PHE A 137 17.16 -4.47 5.72
C PHE A 137 16.50 -4.45 7.09
N LEU A 138 15.31 -3.87 7.15
CA LEU A 138 14.40 -3.93 8.30
C LEU A 138 13.46 -5.11 8.10
N VAL A 139 13.62 -6.16 8.90
CA VAL A 139 12.94 -7.45 8.67
C VAL A 139 11.93 -7.72 9.77
N GLU A 140 10.75 -8.21 9.38
CA GLU A 140 9.70 -8.64 10.29
C GLU A 140 10.06 -9.96 11.00
N GLY A 141 10.25 -9.90 12.32
CA GLY A 141 10.47 -11.06 13.18
C GLY A 141 11.86 -11.69 13.09
N ASP A 142 12.16 -12.54 14.08
CA ASP A 142 13.44 -13.24 14.15
C ASP A 142 13.55 -14.37 13.12
N SER A 143 12.41 -14.92 12.65
CA SER A 143 12.39 -16.03 11.68
C SER A 143 12.95 -15.57 10.33
N ALA A 144 12.30 -14.57 9.71
CA ALA A 144 12.78 -13.98 8.47
C ALA A 144 14.14 -13.29 8.67
N GLY A 145 14.37 -12.67 9.84
CA GLY A 145 15.69 -12.12 10.20
C GLY A 145 16.81 -13.16 10.23
N GLY A 146 16.51 -14.40 10.64
CA GLY A 146 17.43 -15.53 10.63
C GLY A 146 17.82 -15.96 9.23
N SER A 147 16.82 -16.20 8.36
CA SER A 147 17.04 -16.54 6.95
C SER A 147 17.79 -15.42 6.20
N ALA A 148 17.39 -14.16 6.42
CA ALA A 148 18.06 -13.00 5.81
C ALA A 148 19.51 -12.87 6.28
N LYS A 149 19.79 -13.08 7.57
CA LYS A 149 21.16 -13.05 8.10
C LYS A 149 22.06 -14.14 7.49
N GLN A 150 21.49 -15.30 7.18
CA GLN A 150 22.20 -16.41 6.55
C GLN A 150 22.44 -16.17 5.05
N GLY A 151 21.43 -15.67 4.33
CA GLY A 151 21.49 -15.47 2.88
C GLY A 151 22.15 -14.18 2.41
N ARG A 152 22.30 -13.16 3.28
CA ARG A 152 22.87 -11.86 2.89
C ARG A 152 24.32 -11.92 2.41
N ASP A 153 24.70 -10.94 1.60
CA ASP A 153 26.11 -10.62 1.40
C ASP A 153 26.62 -9.79 2.58
N ARG A 154 27.50 -10.39 3.38
CA ARG A 154 28.09 -9.77 4.57
C ARG A 154 28.96 -8.56 4.25
N LYS A 155 29.40 -8.40 3.00
CA LYS A 155 30.22 -7.26 2.57
C LYS A 155 29.45 -5.95 2.71
N PHE A 156 28.21 -5.88 2.25
CA PHE A 156 27.49 -4.61 2.14
C PHE A 156 26.06 -4.62 2.70
N GLN A 157 25.47 -5.78 3.04
CA GLN A 157 24.09 -5.84 3.54
C GLN A 157 24.06 -6.06 5.04
N ALA A 158 23.40 -5.18 5.78
CA ALA A 158 23.09 -5.32 7.20
C ALA A 158 21.61 -5.73 7.39
N ILE A 159 21.33 -6.52 8.43
CA ILE A 159 19.98 -7.00 8.76
C ILE A 159 19.61 -6.56 10.17
N LEU A 160 18.47 -5.90 10.32
CA LEU A 160 17.88 -5.55 11.61
C LEU A 160 16.49 -6.20 11.76
N PRO A 161 16.38 -7.28 12.53
CA PRO A 161 15.10 -7.90 12.85
C PRO A 161 14.31 -7.04 13.85
N LEU A 162 13.03 -6.83 13.58
CA LEU A 162 12.09 -6.10 14.43
C LEU A 162 11.10 -7.09 15.06
N ARG A 163 10.83 -6.96 16.37
CA ARG A 163 9.89 -7.84 17.07
C ARG A 163 8.57 -7.15 17.35
N GLY A 164 7.48 -7.81 16.97
CA GLY A 164 6.12 -7.34 17.22
C GLY A 164 5.79 -6.07 16.45
N LYS A 165 4.64 -5.46 16.79
CA LYS A 165 4.19 -4.21 16.17
C LYS A 165 4.97 -3.04 16.77
N ILE A 166 5.52 -2.20 15.90
CA ILE A 166 6.21 -0.97 16.31
C ILE A 166 5.21 -0.02 16.97
N LEU A 167 5.68 0.77 17.93
CA LEU A 167 4.86 1.81 18.54
C LEU A 167 4.40 2.82 17.49
N ASN A 168 3.10 3.10 17.44
CA ASN A 168 2.56 4.16 16.59
C ASN A 168 3.01 5.54 17.11
N VAL A 169 3.94 6.16 16.38
CA VAL A 169 4.52 7.46 16.75
C VAL A 169 3.62 8.65 16.46
N GLU A 170 2.55 8.48 15.69
CA GLU A 170 1.56 9.54 15.46
C GLU A 170 0.79 9.86 16.75
N ARG A 171 0.51 8.83 17.56
CA ARG A 171 -0.26 8.94 18.81
C ARG A 171 0.63 9.05 20.04
N ALA A 172 1.83 8.47 19.95
CA ALA A 172 2.73 8.40 21.09
C ALA A 172 3.44 9.73 21.31
N ARG A 173 3.48 10.18 22.58
CA ARG A 173 4.35 11.28 22.99
C ARG A 173 5.82 10.91 22.76
N PHE A 174 6.64 11.94 22.51
CA PHE A 174 8.05 11.80 22.13
C PHE A 174 8.88 11.02 23.18
N ASP A 175 8.60 11.20 24.47
CA ASP A 175 9.22 10.46 25.58
C ASP A 175 8.93 8.96 25.52
N LYS A 176 7.68 8.58 25.27
CA LYS A 176 7.26 7.19 25.12
C LYS A 176 7.87 6.54 23.88
N MET A 177 8.01 7.31 22.80
CA MET A 177 8.71 6.88 21.58
C MET A 177 10.18 6.55 21.87
N LEU A 178 10.89 7.41 22.59
CA LEU A 178 12.30 7.16 22.96
C LEU A 178 12.47 6.03 23.97
N GLY A 179 11.47 5.78 24.81
CA GLY A 179 11.44 4.62 25.70
C GLY A 179 11.25 3.28 24.98
N SER A 180 10.87 3.28 23.69
CA SER A 180 10.72 2.06 22.90
C SER A 180 12.07 1.48 22.52
N GLN A 181 12.31 0.23 22.92
CA GLN A 181 13.56 -0.48 22.62
C GLN A 181 13.75 -0.68 21.10
N GLU A 182 12.69 -1.00 20.35
CA GLU A 182 12.78 -1.21 18.90
C GLU A 182 13.15 0.09 18.17
N ILE A 183 12.53 1.22 18.58
CA ILE A 183 12.83 2.53 17.98
C ILE A 183 14.25 2.99 18.35
N GLY A 184 14.67 2.83 19.61
CA GLY A 184 16.03 3.14 20.02
C GLY A 184 17.08 2.31 19.28
N THR A 185 16.80 1.02 19.06
CA THR A 185 17.64 0.11 18.27
C THR A 185 17.71 0.57 16.80
N LEU A 186 16.58 0.95 16.20
CA LEU A 186 16.52 1.46 14.83
C LEU A 186 17.33 2.76 14.67
N ILE A 187 17.15 3.74 15.55
CA ILE A 187 17.88 5.02 15.51
C ILE A 187 19.39 4.78 15.66
N ALA A 188 19.78 3.92 16.61
CA ALA A 188 21.18 3.54 16.79
C ALA A 188 21.74 2.81 15.56
N ALA A 189 20.92 2.02 14.88
CA ALA A 189 21.29 1.37 13.63
C ALA A 189 21.46 2.37 12.47
N LEU A 190 20.64 3.41 12.39
CA LEU A 190 20.74 4.42 11.32
C LEU A 190 21.93 5.37 11.52
N GLY A 191 22.25 5.72 12.77
CA GLY A 191 23.36 6.62 13.13
C GLY A 191 23.06 8.11 12.95
N THR A 192 21.86 8.46 12.49
CA THR A 192 21.46 9.84 12.16
C THR A 192 21.03 10.68 13.38
N GLY A 193 20.86 10.08 14.55
CA GLY A 193 20.17 10.75 15.67
C GLY A 193 18.67 10.90 15.42
N ILE A 194 17.95 11.63 16.30
CA ILE A 194 16.50 11.85 16.19
C ILE A 194 16.08 13.23 16.70
N GLY A 195 15.03 13.78 16.08
CA GLY A 195 14.43 15.06 16.46
C GLY A 195 15.16 16.27 15.87
N LYS A 196 14.50 17.43 15.90
CA LYS A 196 14.93 18.63 15.14
C LYS A 196 16.34 19.16 15.49
N GLU A 197 16.85 18.86 16.67
CA GLU A 197 18.15 19.37 17.14
C GLU A 197 19.33 18.42 16.92
N GLU A 198 19.07 17.11 16.81
CA GLU A 198 20.12 16.07 16.75
C GLU A 198 20.09 15.25 15.47
N PHE A 199 18.98 15.28 14.74
CA PHE A 199 18.87 14.59 13.47
C PHE A 199 19.82 15.21 12.45
N ASP A 200 20.66 14.34 11.88
CA ASP A 200 21.66 14.68 10.88
C ASP A 200 21.68 13.58 9.82
N ALA A 201 21.12 13.88 8.66
CA ALA A 201 21.04 12.94 7.55
C ALA A 201 22.40 12.61 6.94
N GLU A 202 23.43 13.45 7.11
CA GLU A 202 24.80 13.19 6.62
C GLU A 202 25.49 12.06 7.40
N LYS A 203 25.04 11.77 8.63
CA LYS A 203 25.58 10.69 9.46
C LYS A 203 24.94 9.33 9.19
N LEU A 204 24.10 9.23 8.16
CA LEU A 204 23.43 8.00 7.81
C LEU A 204 24.46 6.92 7.43
N ARG A 205 24.36 5.76 8.07
CA ARG A 205 25.33 4.66 7.86
C ARG A 205 25.03 3.78 6.65
N TYR A 206 23.79 3.80 6.17
CA TYR A 206 23.32 2.98 5.06
C TYR A 206 22.45 3.85 4.15
N HIS A 207 22.93 4.18 2.95
CA HIS A 207 22.18 5.00 1.99
C HIS A 207 21.01 4.24 1.36
N LYS A 208 20.93 2.93 1.56
CA LYS A 208 19.74 2.14 1.20
C LYS A 208 19.13 1.48 2.43
N ILE A 209 17.96 1.94 2.84
CA ILE A 209 17.15 1.36 3.90
C ILE A 209 16.00 0.62 3.23
N VAL A 210 15.94 -0.70 3.36
CA VAL A 210 14.93 -1.55 2.73
C VAL A 210 14.00 -2.12 3.79
N ILE A 211 12.71 -1.76 3.72
CA ILE A 211 11.65 -2.37 4.53
C ILE A 211 11.25 -3.70 3.87
N MET A 212 11.48 -4.81 4.58
CA MET A 212 11.18 -6.16 4.11
C MET A 212 10.22 -6.83 5.10
N THR A 213 8.93 -6.71 4.81
CA THR A 213 7.81 -7.24 5.62
C THR A 213 7.07 -8.33 4.86
N ASP A 214 6.30 -9.16 5.57
CA ASP A 214 5.49 -10.20 4.94
C ASP A 214 4.36 -9.61 4.09
N ALA A 215 3.88 -10.40 3.13
CA ALA A 215 2.77 -10.07 2.25
C ALA A 215 1.43 -10.46 2.91
N ASP A 216 1.26 -10.07 4.16
CA ASP A 216 0.05 -10.30 4.95
C ASP A 216 -0.41 -9.00 5.66
N VAL A 217 -1.47 -9.11 6.46
CA VAL A 217 -2.08 -7.98 7.16
C VAL A 217 -1.16 -7.41 8.24
N ASP A 218 -0.34 -8.24 8.89
CA ASP A 218 0.56 -7.80 9.96
C ASP A 218 1.82 -7.11 9.39
N GLY A 219 2.37 -7.62 8.30
CA GLY A 219 3.43 -6.98 7.54
C GLY A 219 2.99 -5.64 6.96
N ALA A 220 1.75 -5.54 6.45
CA ALA A 220 1.17 -4.27 6.03
C ALA A 220 1.06 -3.26 7.19
N HIS A 221 0.70 -3.71 8.41
CA HIS A 221 0.68 -2.86 9.59
C HIS A 221 2.07 -2.38 9.99
N ILE A 222 3.07 -3.28 10.08
CA ILE A 222 4.45 -2.92 10.45
C ILE A 222 5.04 -1.96 9.42
N ARG A 223 4.83 -2.22 8.12
CA ARG A 223 5.25 -1.34 7.03
C ARG A 223 4.64 0.06 7.20
N THR A 224 3.35 0.16 7.49
CA THR A 224 2.67 1.45 7.71
C THR A 224 3.23 2.19 8.92
N LEU A 225 3.54 1.49 10.01
CA LEU A 225 4.14 2.07 11.22
C LEU A 225 5.56 2.60 10.95
N LEU A 226 6.38 1.84 10.20
CA LEU A 226 7.71 2.27 9.77
C LEU A 226 7.64 3.50 8.86
N LEU A 227 6.75 3.49 7.86
CA LEU A 227 6.55 4.64 6.97
C LEU A 227 6.13 5.89 7.77
N THR A 228 5.23 5.72 8.73
CA THR A 228 4.81 6.82 9.64
C THR A 228 6.01 7.33 10.44
N PHE A 229 6.85 6.44 10.97
CA PHE A 229 8.05 6.81 11.72
C PHE A 229 9.03 7.62 10.86
N PHE A 230 9.41 7.12 9.69
CA PHE A 230 10.33 7.83 8.80
C PHE A 230 9.74 9.16 8.33
N TYR A 231 8.45 9.19 7.97
CA TYR A 231 7.80 10.42 7.52
C TYR A 231 7.75 11.51 8.62
N ARG A 232 7.45 11.13 9.87
CA ARG A 232 7.32 12.09 10.98
C ARG A 232 8.66 12.50 11.58
N GLN A 233 9.61 11.59 11.68
CA GLN A 233 10.84 11.81 12.46
C GLN A 233 12.07 12.05 11.58
N MET A 234 12.09 11.54 10.35
CA MET A 234 13.25 11.55 9.45
C MET A 234 12.85 11.81 7.98
N PRO A 235 12.04 12.85 7.69
CA PRO A 235 11.52 13.09 6.33
C PRO A 235 12.64 13.28 5.30
N GLU A 236 13.76 13.90 5.71
CA GLU A 236 14.91 14.14 4.85
C GLU A 236 15.51 12.85 4.28
N LEU A 237 15.42 11.71 4.99
CA LEU A 237 15.88 10.42 4.45
C LEU A 237 15.02 9.95 3.28
N ILE A 238 13.73 10.28 3.29
CA ILE A 238 12.82 9.96 2.19
C ILE A 238 13.05 10.92 1.03
N GLU A 239 13.27 12.21 1.32
CA GLU A 239 13.58 13.23 0.30
C GLU A 239 14.88 12.94 -0.45
N ARG A 240 15.91 12.47 0.28
CA ARG A 240 17.18 11.99 -0.30
C ARG A 240 17.04 10.66 -1.05
N GLY A 241 15.88 10.01 -0.98
CA GLY A 241 15.59 8.78 -1.69
C GLY A 241 16.24 7.52 -1.08
N ASN A 242 16.49 7.52 0.23
CA ASN A 242 17.21 6.43 0.92
C ASN A 242 16.28 5.31 1.40
N LEU A 243 14.95 5.50 1.36
CA LEU A 243 13.97 4.53 1.86
C LEU A 243 13.31 3.73 0.73
N TYR A 244 13.32 2.41 0.87
CA TYR A 244 12.82 1.45 -0.11
C TYR A 244 11.93 0.39 0.54
N ILE A 245 11.05 -0.22 -0.24
CA ILE A 245 10.23 -1.36 0.17
C ILE A 245 10.58 -2.55 -0.73
N ALA A 246 10.91 -3.69 -0.14
CA ALA A 246 11.16 -4.92 -0.88
C ALA A 246 9.88 -5.46 -1.52
N GLN A 247 10.00 -6.10 -2.69
CA GLN A 247 8.90 -6.78 -3.37
C GLN A 247 9.21 -8.28 -3.51
N PRO A 248 9.07 -9.06 -2.43
CA PRO A 248 9.27 -10.51 -2.49
C PRO A 248 8.23 -11.17 -3.41
N PRO A 249 8.53 -12.34 -4.00
CA PRO A 249 7.60 -13.05 -4.86
C PRO A 249 6.44 -13.66 -4.06
N LEU A 250 5.23 -13.60 -4.62
CA LEU A 250 4.05 -14.21 -4.02
C LEU A 250 3.89 -15.69 -4.39
N PHE A 251 4.38 -16.10 -5.55
CA PHE A 251 4.28 -17.48 -6.04
C PHE A 251 5.63 -18.04 -6.48
N ARG A 252 5.76 -19.36 -6.36
CA ARG A 252 6.80 -20.16 -6.98
C ARG A 252 6.14 -21.21 -7.87
N ALA A 253 6.51 -21.23 -9.14
CA ALA A 253 6.09 -22.24 -10.10
C ALA A 253 7.29 -23.16 -10.40
N LYS A 254 7.11 -24.47 -10.18
CA LYS A 254 8.14 -25.48 -10.45
C LYS A 254 7.66 -26.47 -11.51
N LYS A 255 8.47 -26.67 -12.56
CA LYS A 255 8.22 -27.62 -13.65
C LYS A 255 9.50 -28.42 -13.92
N GLY A 256 9.52 -29.68 -13.50
CA GLY A 256 10.73 -30.49 -13.54
C GLY A 256 11.85 -29.89 -12.66
N SER A 257 12.99 -29.58 -13.27
CA SER A 257 14.13 -28.91 -12.62
C SER A 257 14.09 -27.38 -12.69
N SER A 258 13.19 -26.80 -13.50
CA SER A 258 13.05 -25.35 -13.62
C SER A 258 12.18 -24.80 -12.49
N GLU A 259 12.64 -23.75 -11.83
CA GLU A 259 11.90 -23.00 -10.82
C GLU A 259 11.81 -21.53 -11.26
N THR A 260 10.61 -20.96 -11.14
CA THR A 260 10.34 -19.56 -11.50
C THR A 260 9.61 -18.88 -10.35
N TYR A 261 10.12 -17.73 -9.91
CA TYR A 261 9.50 -16.88 -8.89
C TYR A 261 8.66 -15.79 -9.53
N LEU A 262 7.45 -15.59 -9.01
CA LEU A 262 6.42 -14.76 -9.62
C LEU A 262 5.90 -13.77 -8.57
N LYS A 263 5.96 -12.48 -8.91
CA LYS A 263 5.67 -11.37 -7.98
C LYS A 263 4.23 -11.32 -7.49
N ASP A 264 3.27 -11.60 -8.36
CA ASP A 264 1.85 -11.39 -8.11
C ASP A 264 1.00 -12.36 -8.96
N GLN A 265 -0.32 -12.29 -8.78
CA GLN A 265 -1.27 -13.13 -9.53
C GLN A 265 -1.19 -12.88 -11.04
N SER A 266 -0.97 -11.63 -11.47
CA SER A 266 -0.88 -11.30 -12.90
C SER A 266 0.34 -11.93 -13.55
N ALA A 267 1.48 -11.97 -12.85
CA ALA A 267 2.69 -12.63 -13.31
C ALA A 267 2.49 -14.14 -13.39
N LEU A 268 1.78 -14.75 -12.43
CA LEU A 268 1.41 -16.16 -12.49
C LEU A 268 0.50 -16.47 -13.67
N ASP A 269 -0.53 -15.67 -13.89
CA ASP A 269 -1.47 -15.87 -14.99
C ASP A 269 -0.74 -15.77 -16.35
N GLU A 270 0.13 -14.77 -16.54
CA GLU A 270 0.93 -14.64 -17.76
C GLU A 270 1.94 -15.80 -17.91
N HIS A 271 2.57 -16.25 -16.83
CA HIS A 271 3.47 -17.41 -16.86
C HIS A 271 2.73 -18.69 -17.31
N LEU A 272 1.56 -18.95 -16.73
CA LEU A 272 0.74 -20.10 -17.09
C LEU A 272 0.22 -19.99 -18.53
N LEU A 273 -0.17 -18.80 -18.98
CA LEU A 273 -0.55 -18.55 -20.37
C LEU A 273 0.61 -18.87 -21.32
N MET A 274 1.81 -18.35 -21.06
CA MET A 274 2.96 -18.58 -21.93
C MET A 274 3.40 -20.05 -21.96
N GLU A 275 3.33 -20.75 -20.82
CA GLU A 275 3.59 -22.19 -20.76
C GLU A 275 2.49 -23.01 -21.48
N GLY A 276 1.24 -22.57 -21.41
CA GLY A 276 0.11 -23.22 -22.07
C GLY A 276 0.05 -23.02 -23.57
N LEU A 277 0.62 -21.92 -24.07
CA LEU A 277 0.74 -21.62 -25.50
C LEU A 277 1.84 -22.43 -26.20
N LYS A 278 2.76 -23.06 -25.44
CA LYS A 278 3.79 -23.93 -26.03
C LYS A 278 3.12 -25.09 -26.76
N ASP A 279 3.49 -25.25 -28.03
CA ASP A 279 2.95 -26.27 -28.95
C ASP A 279 1.43 -26.19 -29.18
N ALA A 280 0.81 -25.06 -28.85
CA ALA A 280 -0.62 -24.84 -29.05
C ALA A 280 -0.91 -24.36 -30.48
N LEU A 281 -1.90 -25.01 -31.11
CA LEU A 281 -2.39 -24.67 -32.45
C LEU A 281 -3.91 -24.53 -32.41
N LEU A 282 -4.40 -23.34 -32.72
CA LEU A 282 -5.84 -23.08 -32.87
C LEU A 282 -6.22 -23.19 -34.33
N THR A 283 -7.14 -24.09 -34.65
CA THR A 283 -7.78 -24.22 -35.97
C THR A 283 -9.19 -23.64 -35.89
N LEU A 284 -9.46 -22.60 -36.68
CA LEU A 284 -10.77 -21.96 -36.75
C LEU A 284 -11.72 -22.76 -37.65
N GLY A 285 -13.02 -22.47 -37.58
CA GLY A 285 -14.02 -23.22 -38.34
C GLY A 285 -14.02 -22.99 -39.86
N ASP A 286 -13.17 -22.09 -40.36
CA ASP A 286 -12.84 -21.93 -41.79
C ASP A 286 -11.59 -22.74 -42.21
N GLY A 287 -10.97 -23.46 -41.27
CA GLY A 287 -9.75 -24.24 -41.47
C GLY A 287 -8.46 -23.44 -41.29
N SER A 288 -8.52 -22.12 -41.10
CA SER A 288 -7.33 -21.31 -40.86
C SER A 288 -6.72 -21.59 -39.49
N GLN A 289 -5.39 -21.50 -39.41
CA GLN A 289 -4.63 -21.83 -38.19
C GLN A 289 -3.99 -20.59 -37.58
N ARG A 290 -3.90 -20.57 -36.24
CA ARG A 290 -3.24 -19.53 -35.43
C ARG A 290 -2.32 -20.18 -34.40
N ALA A 291 -1.12 -19.66 -34.28
CA ALA A 291 -0.09 -20.11 -33.34
C ALA A 291 0.76 -18.91 -32.89
N GLY A 292 1.63 -19.12 -31.90
CA GLY A 292 2.59 -18.11 -31.45
C GLY A 292 1.92 -16.81 -30.99
N ALA A 293 2.43 -15.67 -31.48
CA ALA A 293 1.96 -14.34 -31.06
C ALA A 293 0.48 -14.08 -31.38
N ASP A 294 0.00 -14.54 -32.54
CA ASP A 294 -1.39 -14.35 -32.95
C ASP A 294 -2.36 -15.11 -32.03
N LEU A 295 -1.99 -16.36 -31.67
CA LEU A 295 -2.78 -17.13 -30.71
C LEU A 295 -2.73 -16.49 -29.31
N ALA A 296 -1.58 -15.96 -28.90
CA ALA A 296 -1.44 -15.29 -27.62
C ALA A 296 -2.39 -14.10 -27.48
N ASP A 297 -2.52 -13.27 -28.52
CA ASP A 297 -3.44 -12.13 -28.52
C ASP A 297 -4.91 -12.58 -28.41
N ILE A 298 -5.31 -13.60 -29.20
CA ILE A 298 -6.65 -14.18 -29.15
C ILE A 298 -6.95 -14.73 -27.74
N VAL A 299 -6.00 -15.43 -27.12
CA VAL A 299 -6.17 -16.01 -25.78
C VAL A 299 -6.26 -14.92 -24.71
N ARG A 300 -5.45 -13.86 -24.77
CA ARG A 300 -5.56 -12.73 -23.83
C ARG A 300 -6.92 -12.04 -23.93
N LYS A 301 -7.40 -11.78 -25.16
CA LYS A 301 -8.75 -11.27 -25.40
C LYS A 301 -9.82 -12.23 -24.86
N SER A 302 -9.63 -13.53 -25.05
CA SER A 302 -10.55 -14.57 -24.59
C SER A 302 -10.64 -14.64 -23.06
N LEU A 303 -9.51 -14.60 -22.34
CA LEU A 303 -9.47 -14.54 -20.87
C LEU A 303 -10.06 -13.23 -20.33
N SER A 304 -9.82 -12.11 -21.02
CA SER A 304 -10.45 -10.83 -20.69
C SER A 304 -11.98 -10.92 -20.80
N ALA A 305 -12.48 -11.47 -21.90
CA ALA A 305 -13.91 -11.69 -22.11
C ALA A 305 -14.49 -12.66 -21.08
N ALA A 306 -13.82 -13.78 -20.79
CA ALA A 306 -14.26 -14.79 -19.82
C ALA A 306 -14.47 -14.22 -18.40
N ARG A 307 -13.62 -13.29 -17.96
CA ARG A 307 -13.79 -12.58 -16.69
C ARG A 307 -15.09 -11.76 -16.66
N SER A 308 -15.33 -10.96 -17.70
CA SER A 308 -16.56 -10.14 -17.79
C SER A 308 -17.82 -11.01 -17.97
N VAL A 309 -17.73 -12.10 -18.72
CA VAL A 309 -18.78 -13.13 -18.85
C VAL A 309 -19.10 -13.75 -17.50
N THR A 310 -18.10 -14.11 -16.71
CA THR A 310 -18.29 -14.71 -15.39
C THR A 310 -18.98 -13.74 -14.43
N MET A 311 -18.59 -12.46 -14.44
CA MET A 311 -19.20 -11.42 -13.60
C MET A 311 -20.67 -11.18 -13.97
N LEU A 312 -21.00 -11.04 -15.25
CA LEU A 312 -22.40 -10.93 -15.69
C LEU A 312 -23.17 -12.23 -15.47
N GLY A 313 -22.53 -13.38 -15.65
CA GLY A 313 -23.10 -14.70 -15.41
C GLY A 313 -23.56 -14.91 -13.98
N ARG A 314 -22.92 -14.26 -12.98
CA ARG A 314 -23.39 -14.27 -11.58
C ARG A 314 -24.75 -13.58 -11.41
N ASN A 315 -25.01 -12.53 -12.19
CA ASN A 315 -26.27 -11.79 -12.14
C ASN A 315 -27.35 -12.47 -12.99
N VAL A 316 -26.99 -12.92 -14.19
CA VAL A 316 -27.91 -13.57 -15.14
C VAL A 316 -28.25 -15.01 -14.72
N GLY A 317 -27.37 -15.66 -13.96
CA GLY A 317 -27.51 -17.04 -13.49
C GLY A 317 -26.83 -18.09 -14.38
N SER A 318 -26.22 -17.69 -15.50
CA SER A 318 -25.43 -18.59 -16.36
C SER A 318 -24.39 -17.84 -17.19
N ALA A 319 -23.11 -18.08 -16.88
CA ALA A 319 -21.99 -17.57 -17.68
C ALA A 319 -22.00 -18.13 -19.12
N PHE A 320 -22.43 -19.39 -19.30
CA PHE A 320 -22.55 -20.01 -20.61
C PHE A 320 -23.54 -19.29 -21.52
N VAL A 321 -24.71 -18.88 -20.99
CA VAL A 321 -25.71 -18.12 -21.75
C VAL A 321 -25.19 -16.73 -22.12
N VAL A 322 -24.52 -16.04 -21.19
CA VAL A 322 -23.91 -14.72 -21.45
C VAL A 322 -22.82 -14.82 -22.53
N GLU A 323 -21.93 -15.81 -22.38
CA GLU A 323 -21.18 -16.50 -23.44
C GLU A 323 -21.75 -16.36 -24.83
N GLN A 324 -22.70 -17.24 -25.07
CA GLN A 324 -23.25 -17.47 -26.39
C GLN A 324 -24.09 -16.29 -26.87
N ALA A 325 -24.70 -15.51 -25.96
CA ALA A 325 -25.40 -14.28 -26.29
C ALA A 325 -24.45 -13.22 -26.86
N GLY A 326 -23.26 -13.06 -26.27
CA GLY A 326 -22.23 -12.18 -26.81
C GLY A 326 -21.78 -12.59 -28.20
N LEU A 327 -21.52 -13.89 -28.40
CA LEU A 327 -21.16 -14.43 -29.72
C LEU A 327 -22.31 -14.38 -30.74
N ALA A 328 -23.56 -14.31 -30.28
CA ALA A 328 -24.74 -14.15 -31.12
C ALA A 328 -25.01 -12.68 -31.53
N GLY A 329 -24.28 -11.72 -30.93
CA GLY A 329 -24.35 -10.30 -31.25
C GLY A 329 -24.93 -9.40 -30.16
N PHE A 330 -25.34 -9.94 -29.00
CA PHE A 330 -25.95 -9.13 -27.93
C PHE A 330 -25.05 -8.00 -27.44
N PHE A 331 -23.73 -8.21 -27.40
CA PHE A 331 -22.74 -7.16 -27.16
C PHE A 331 -22.08 -6.80 -28.51
N PRO A 332 -22.33 -5.63 -29.13
CA PRO A 332 -22.99 -4.42 -28.59
C PRO A 332 -24.47 -4.21 -28.95
N GLU A 333 -25.09 -5.09 -29.75
CA GLU A 333 -26.35 -4.75 -30.43
C GLU A 333 -27.59 -4.71 -29.51
N GLY A 334 -27.55 -5.39 -28.37
CA GLY A 334 -28.67 -5.57 -27.46
C GLY A 334 -29.64 -6.67 -27.88
N ALA A 335 -30.86 -6.64 -27.32
CA ALA A 335 -31.89 -7.61 -27.62
C ALA A 335 -32.50 -7.37 -29.02
N GLY A 336 -32.70 -8.44 -29.79
CA GLY A 336 -33.34 -8.37 -31.10
C GLY A 336 -33.62 -9.76 -31.67
N GLU A 337 -34.60 -9.87 -32.57
CA GLU A 337 -35.04 -11.17 -33.12
C GLU A 337 -33.91 -11.93 -33.82
N ARG A 338 -33.03 -11.22 -34.54
CA ARG A 338 -31.84 -11.82 -35.17
C ARG A 338 -30.88 -12.39 -34.12
N VAL A 339 -30.63 -11.66 -33.04
CA VAL A 339 -29.75 -12.10 -31.95
C VAL A 339 -30.37 -13.31 -31.24
N ALA A 340 -31.68 -13.32 -31.03
CA ALA A 340 -32.41 -14.44 -30.43
C ALA A 340 -32.36 -15.72 -31.29
N ALA A 341 -32.56 -15.59 -32.61
CA ALA A 341 -32.45 -16.73 -33.54
C ALA A 341 -31.02 -17.29 -33.55
N ASN A 342 -30.01 -16.42 -33.67
CA ASN A 342 -28.60 -16.82 -33.63
C ASN A 342 -28.25 -17.50 -32.28
N LEU A 343 -28.71 -16.94 -31.16
CA LEU A 343 -28.45 -17.48 -29.84
C LEU A 343 -29.07 -18.87 -29.66
N THR A 344 -30.28 -19.07 -30.17
CA THR A 344 -30.95 -20.38 -30.15
C THR A 344 -30.12 -21.45 -30.87
N GLU A 345 -29.63 -21.14 -32.08
CA GLU A 345 -28.80 -22.06 -32.84
C GLU A 345 -27.49 -22.38 -32.10
N ARG A 346 -26.83 -21.35 -31.56
CA ARG A 346 -25.55 -21.49 -30.84
C ARG A 346 -25.69 -22.31 -29.56
N LEU A 347 -26.67 -22.01 -28.72
CA LEU A 347 -26.89 -22.75 -27.47
C LEU A 347 -27.17 -24.22 -27.72
N ASN A 348 -28.01 -24.54 -28.70
CA ASN A 348 -28.29 -25.94 -29.07
C ASN A 348 -27.07 -26.65 -29.67
N ARG A 349 -26.23 -25.94 -30.44
CA ARG A 349 -24.99 -26.50 -31.00
C ARG A 349 -23.92 -26.77 -29.93
N ALA A 350 -23.79 -25.86 -28.97
CA ALA A 350 -22.79 -25.93 -27.90
C ALA A 350 -23.22 -26.80 -26.70
N SER A 351 -24.49 -27.24 -26.67
CA SER A 351 -25.01 -28.14 -25.63
C SER A 351 -24.85 -29.61 -26.04
N GLU A 352 -24.60 -30.47 -25.05
CA GLU A 352 -24.68 -31.92 -25.23
C GLU A 352 -26.07 -32.35 -25.68
N GLU A 353 -26.19 -33.52 -26.33
CA GLU A 353 -27.43 -33.98 -26.97
C GLU A 353 -28.64 -33.95 -26.02
N HIS A 354 -28.46 -34.35 -24.77
CA HIS A 354 -29.51 -34.41 -23.75
C HIS A 354 -29.77 -33.05 -23.04
N GLU A 355 -28.99 -32.02 -23.38
CA GLU A 355 -29.08 -30.67 -22.84
C GLU A 355 -29.60 -29.64 -23.85
N ARG A 356 -29.94 -30.08 -25.08
CA ARG A 356 -30.56 -29.26 -26.11
C ARG A 356 -32.01 -28.90 -25.77
N GLY A 357 -32.68 -28.17 -26.67
CA GLY A 357 -34.04 -27.68 -26.48
C GLY A 357 -34.09 -26.24 -25.98
N TRP A 358 -33.04 -25.47 -26.26
CA TRP A 358 -33.04 -24.03 -26.02
C TRP A 358 -33.95 -23.32 -27.00
N GLU A 359 -34.73 -22.38 -26.49
CA GLU A 359 -35.52 -21.42 -27.26
C GLU A 359 -35.17 -20.02 -26.75
N CYS A 360 -34.85 -19.11 -27.65
CA CYS A 360 -34.61 -17.72 -27.31
C CYS A 360 -35.55 -16.80 -28.07
N PHE A 361 -36.05 -15.78 -27.38
CA PHE A 361 -36.99 -14.81 -27.92
C PHE A 361 -36.83 -13.47 -27.21
N VAL A 362 -37.34 -12.41 -27.82
CA VAL A 362 -37.34 -11.07 -27.24
C VAL A 362 -38.66 -10.84 -26.48
N GLU A 363 -38.57 -10.26 -25.29
CA GLU A 363 -39.72 -9.90 -24.45
C GLU A 363 -39.56 -8.45 -23.97
N GLY A 364 -40.61 -7.61 -24.03
CA GLY A 364 -40.56 -6.23 -23.56
C GLY A 364 -41.13 -5.19 -24.54
N GLY A 365 -41.02 -3.91 -24.19
CA GLY A 365 -41.69 -2.78 -24.88
C GLY A 365 -41.13 -2.44 -26.28
N SER A 366 -41.82 -1.55 -26.99
CA SER A 366 -41.53 -1.16 -28.38
C SER A 366 -40.17 -0.48 -28.64
N ASN A 367 -39.43 -0.13 -27.59
CA ASN A 367 -38.16 0.60 -27.67
C ASN A 367 -37.01 -0.28 -27.18
N GLN A 368 -35.81 -0.13 -27.78
CA GLN A 368 -34.63 -0.96 -27.50
C GLN A 368 -34.23 -1.02 -26.01
N GLU A 369 -34.44 0.04 -25.22
CA GLU A 369 -34.14 0.06 -23.78
C GLU A 369 -35.06 -0.86 -22.94
N GLY A 370 -36.27 -1.15 -23.42
CA GLY A 370 -37.25 -1.99 -22.75
C GLY A 370 -37.23 -3.45 -23.18
N GLN A 371 -36.47 -3.78 -24.23
CA GLN A 371 -36.36 -5.14 -24.77
C GLN A 371 -35.40 -5.99 -23.94
N ARG A 372 -35.81 -7.23 -23.71
CA ARG A 372 -35.03 -8.24 -22.98
C ARG A 372 -34.86 -9.46 -23.84
N LEU A 373 -33.65 -10.00 -23.87
CA LEU A 373 -33.36 -11.26 -24.52
C LEU A 373 -33.56 -12.38 -23.52
N ILE A 374 -34.49 -13.28 -23.82
CA ILE A 374 -34.82 -14.44 -22.99
C ILE A 374 -34.21 -15.67 -23.62
N SER A 375 -33.55 -16.50 -22.80
CA SER A 375 -33.12 -17.85 -23.18
C SER A 375 -33.76 -18.84 -22.22
N ALA A 376 -34.52 -19.79 -22.74
CA ALA A 376 -35.25 -20.78 -21.95
C ALA A 376 -35.04 -22.20 -22.47
N ARG A 377 -35.12 -23.18 -21.57
CA ARG A 377 -35.22 -24.62 -21.88
C ARG A 377 -35.87 -25.36 -20.73
N THR A 378 -36.29 -26.60 -20.96
CA THR A 378 -36.69 -27.53 -19.89
C THR A 378 -35.68 -28.67 -19.82
N LEU A 379 -34.88 -28.71 -18.75
CA LEU A 379 -33.87 -29.75 -18.56
C LEU A 379 -34.34 -30.73 -17.49
N ARG A 380 -34.55 -32.01 -17.85
CA ARG A 380 -35.01 -33.07 -16.92
C ARG A 380 -36.25 -32.67 -16.10
N GLY A 381 -37.19 -31.98 -16.74
CA GLY A 381 -38.43 -31.49 -16.12
C GLY A 381 -38.30 -30.18 -15.33
N VAL A 382 -37.11 -29.60 -15.24
CA VAL A 382 -36.88 -28.30 -14.57
C VAL A 382 -36.81 -27.18 -15.62
N PRO A 383 -37.74 -26.21 -15.61
CA PRO A 383 -37.66 -25.07 -16.50
C PRO A 383 -36.51 -24.14 -16.07
N GLN A 384 -35.66 -23.79 -17.03
CA GLN A 384 -34.58 -22.82 -16.87
C GLN A 384 -34.91 -21.61 -17.74
N ARG A 385 -34.76 -20.41 -17.18
CA ARG A 385 -34.98 -19.15 -17.89
C ARG A 385 -33.91 -18.15 -17.47
N TYR A 386 -33.23 -17.58 -18.44
CA TYR A 386 -32.19 -16.57 -18.28
C TYR A 386 -32.59 -15.32 -19.04
N THR A 387 -32.30 -14.15 -18.47
CA THR A 387 -32.72 -12.86 -19.02
C THR A 387 -31.53 -11.93 -19.12
N LEU A 388 -31.31 -11.38 -20.31
CA LEU A 388 -30.34 -10.33 -20.58
C LEU A 388 -31.09 -9.04 -20.97
N SER A 389 -30.67 -7.91 -20.41
CA SER A 389 -31.33 -6.62 -20.56
C SER A 389 -30.35 -5.51 -20.93
N ALA A 390 -30.87 -4.33 -21.30
CA ALA A 390 -30.04 -3.15 -21.55
C ALA A 390 -29.10 -2.80 -20.38
N ARG A 391 -29.49 -3.09 -19.13
CA ARG A 391 -28.63 -2.87 -17.95
C ARG A 391 -27.35 -3.72 -17.99
N ASP A 392 -27.45 -4.95 -18.50
CA ASP A 392 -26.31 -5.87 -18.61
C ASP A 392 -25.36 -5.43 -19.72
N LEU A 393 -25.89 -4.80 -20.78
CA LEU A 393 -25.16 -4.19 -21.88
C LEU A 393 -24.42 -2.90 -21.44
N ASP A 394 -25.11 -2.02 -20.72
CA ASP A 394 -24.60 -0.70 -20.33
C ASP A 394 -23.64 -0.74 -19.14
N GLY A 395 -23.63 -1.83 -18.39
CA GLY A 395 -22.71 -2.06 -17.27
C GLY A 395 -21.24 -2.07 -17.69
N ARG A 396 -20.33 -1.94 -16.71
CA ARG A 396 -18.87 -1.94 -16.95
C ARG A 396 -18.41 -3.16 -17.74
N ASP A 397 -18.90 -4.34 -17.36
CA ASP A 397 -18.55 -5.60 -18.02
C ASP A 397 -19.22 -5.73 -19.39
N GLY A 398 -20.48 -5.30 -19.54
CA GLY A 398 -21.17 -5.26 -20.82
C GLY A 398 -20.46 -4.40 -21.86
N ARG A 399 -20.03 -3.19 -21.48
CA ARG A 399 -19.23 -2.31 -22.36
C ARG A 399 -17.89 -2.93 -22.76
N ARG A 400 -17.24 -3.67 -21.85
CA ARG A 400 -16.00 -4.39 -22.19
C ARG A 400 -16.28 -5.52 -23.17
N LEU A 401 -17.35 -6.30 -22.98
CA LEU A 401 -17.75 -7.34 -23.91
C LEU A 401 -18.13 -6.76 -25.27
N SER A 402 -18.80 -5.60 -25.32
CA SER A 402 -19.14 -4.89 -26.56
C SER A 402 -17.92 -4.51 -27.40
N GLN A 403 -16.74 -4.34 -26.79
CA GLN A 403 -15.49 -4.08 -27.49
C GLN A 403 -14.81 -5.36 -28.01
N LEU A 404 -14.93 -6.47 -27.28
CA LEU A 404 -14.19 -7.71 -27.58
C LEU A 404 -15.01 -8.72 -28.40
N MET A 405 -16.32 -8.79 -28.18
CA MET A 405 -17.20 -9.80 -28.76
C MET A 405 -17.34 -9.73 -30.29
N PRO A 406 -17.32 -8.57 -30.97
CA PRO A 406 -17.39 -8.55 -32.44
C PRO A 406 -16.25 -9.34 -33.10
N GLU A 407 -15.02 -9.18 -32.59
CA GLU A 407 -13.86 -9.91 -33.09
C GLU A 407 -13.96 -11.40 -32.70
N LEU A 408 -14.24 -11.71 -31.43
CA LEU A 408 -14.33 -13.10 -30.95
C LEU A 408 -15.49 -13.86 -31.62
N ALA A 409 -16.62 -13.21 -31.90
CA ALA A 409 -17.75 -13.80 -32.60
C ALA A 409 -17.38 -14.24 -34.02
N SER A 410 -16.51 -13.49 -34.70
CA SER A 410 -16.00 -13.87 -36.02
C SER A 410 -15.14 -15.14 -35.96
N LEU A 411 -14.28 -15.25 -34.93
CA LEU A 411 -13.40 -16.40 -34.72
C LEU A 411 -14.16 -17.67 -34.32
N PHE A 412 -15.22 -17.53 -33.52
CA PHE A 412 -16.05 -18.62 -33.01
C PHE A 412 -17.42 -18.72 -33.69
N ALA A 413 -17.57 -18.21 -34.93
CA ALA A 413 -18.80 -18.33 -35.71
C ALA A 413 -19.19 -19.80 -35.95
N LYS A 414 -18.18 -20.64 -36.15
CA LYS A 414 -18.23 -22.11 -36.16
C LYS A 414 -17.35 -22.65 -35.03
N PRO A 415 -17.55 -23.89 -34.58
CA PRO A 415 -16.68 -24.49 -33.56
C PRO A 415 -15.21 -24.46 -34.01
N ALA A 416 -14.35 -23.94 -33.12
CA ALA A 416 -12.91 -23.96 -33.32
C ALA A 416 -12.32 -25.19 -32.62
N ARG A 417 -11.05 -25.51 -32.90
CA ARG A 417 -10.35 -26.62 -32.26
C ARG A 417 -8.97 -26.18 -31.80
N VAL A 418 -8.61 -26.51 -30.56
CA VAL A 418 -7.25 -26.31 -30.07
C VAL A 418 -6.56 -27.66 -29.90
N ALA A 419 -5.35 -27.78 -30.40
CA ALA A 419 -4.49 -28.96 -30.23
C ALA A 419 -3.18 -28.56 -29.56
N PHE A 420 -2.58 -29.50 -28.84
CA PHE A 420 -1.31 -29.32 -28.14
C PHE A 420 -0.34 -30.42 -28.58
N GLY A 421 0.51 -30.14 -29.56
CA GLY A 421 1.34 -31.17 -30.20
C GLY A 421 0.48 -32.32 -30.74
N ASP A 422 0.78 -33.56 -30.31
CA ASP A 422 0.09 -34.78 -30.74
C ASP A 422 -1.14 -35.16 -29.88
N GLU A 423 -1.52 -34.33 -28.90
CA GLU A 423 -2.71 -34.58 -28.08
C GLU A 423 -4.01 -34.40 -28.91
N PRO A 424 -5.10 -35.13 -28.60
CA PRO A 424 -6.38 -34.97 -29.28
C PRO A 424 -6.89 -33.52 -29.22
N SER A 425 -7.38 -33.01 -30.35
CA SER A 425 -7.89 -31.64 -30.40
C SER A 425 -9.16 -31.48 -29.56
N ILE A 426 -9.22 -30.40 -28.80
CA ILE A 426 -10.40 -30.01 -28.01
C ILE A 426 -11.28 -29.10 -28.87
N GLU A 427 -12.56 -29.43 -28.98
CA GLU A 427 -13.53 -28.60 -29.68
C GLU A 427 -14.02 -27.45 -28.79
N LEU A 428 -14.11 -26.26 -29.35
CA LEU A 428 -14.33 -25.00 -28.65
C LEU A 428 -15.55 -24.27 -29.23
N PHE A 429 -16.50 -23.95 -28.37
CA PHE A 429 -17.73 -23.22 -28.73
C PHE A 429 -17.70 -21.74 -28.32
N GLY A 430 -16.58 -21.27 -27.75
CA GLY A 430 -16.43 -19.89 -27.30
C GLY A 430 -15.05 -19.59 -26.70
N PRO A 431 -14.79 -18.31 -26.41
CA PRO A 431 -13.52 -17.82 -25.90
C PRO A 431 -13.18 -18.35 -24.49
N SER A 432 -14.15 -18.53 -23.60
CA SER A 432 -13.88 -19.01 -22.23
C SER A 432 -13.26 -20.40 -22.24
N ALA A 433 -13.76 -21.30 -23.09
CA ALA A 433 -13.20 -22.65 -23.25
C ALA A 433 -11.76 -22.62 -23.79
N LEU A 434 -11.47 -21.72 -24.73
CA LEU A 434 -10.11 -21.53 -25.24
C LEU A 434 -9.16 -21.07 -24.13
N GLY A 435 -9.54 -20.00 -23.41
CA GLY A 435 -8.73 -19.46 -22.32
C GLY A 435 -8.47 -20.50 -21.24
N GLN A 436 -9.51 -21.24 -20.83
CA GLN A 436 -9.40 -22.30 -19.83
C GLN A 436 -8.49 -23.44 -20.29
N ALA A 437 -8.65 -23.93 -21.52
CA ALA A 437 -7.82 -24.99 -22.06
C ALA A 437 -6.33 -24.62 -22.09
N ILE A 438 -5.99 -23.38 -22.46
CA ILE A 438 -4.61 -22.88 -22.43
C ILE A 438 -4.08 -22.81 -20.99
N ILE A 439 -4.84 -22.26 -20.04
CA ILE A 439 -4.39 -22.15 -18.65
C ILE A 439 -4.22 -23.52 -18.00
N ASP A 440 -5.14 -24.46 -18.24
CA ASP A 440 -5.05 -25.82 -17.73
C ASP A 440 -3.84 -26.56 -18.32
N ARG A 441 -3.58 -26.38 -19.61
CA ARG A 441 -2.38 -26.91 -20.26
C ARG A 441 -1.11 -26.31 -19.65
N GLY A 442 -1.13 -25.02 -19.35
CA GLY A 442 -0.06 -24.31 -18.66
C GLY A 442 0.21 -24.88 -17.28
N ARG A 443 -0.84 -25.17 -16.50
CA ARG A 443 -0.75 -25.76 -15.16
C ARG A 443 -0.31 -27.23 -15.16
N LYS A 444 -0.58 -27.98 -16.23
CA LYS A 444 -0.25 -29.41 -16.34
C LYS A 444 1.26 -29.64 -16.11
N GLY A 445 1.57 -30.41 -15.06
CA GLY A 445 2.96 -30.73 -14.68
C GLY A 445 3.69 -29.62 -13.91
N GLN A 446 3.02 -28.53 -13.55
CA GLN A 446 3.56 -27.49 -12.67
C GLN A 446 3.09 -27.68 -11.23
N ASN A 447 4.01 -27.51 -10.29
CA ASN A 447 3.67 -27.34 -8.88
C ASN A 447 3.77 -25.85 -8.54
N VAL A 448 2.62 -25.21 -8.30
CA VAL A 448 2.53 -23.79 -7.93
C VAL A 448 2.31 -23.69 -6.43
N SER A 449 3.28 -23.12 -5.72
CA SER A 449 3.18 -22.83 -4.29
C SER A 449 3.10 -21.33 -4.07
N ARG A 450 2.21 -20.89 -3.18
CA ARG A 450 2.10 -19.49 -2.73
C ARG A 450 2.90 -19.32 -1.44
N TYR A 451 3.72 -18.28 -1.37
CA TYR A 451 4.39 -17.87 -0.13
C TYR A 451 3.44 -17.04 0.72
N LYS A 452 3.32 -17.37 2.00
CA LYS A 452 2.52 -16.58 2.97
C LYS A 452 3.36 -15.61 3.78
N GLY A 453 4.63 -15.92 3.97
CA GLY A 453 5.58 -15.06 4.68
C GLY A 453 7.02 -15.34 4.27
N LEU A 454 7.90 -14.39 4.53
CA LEU A 454 9.32 -14.45 4.19
C LEU A 454 10.04 -15.59 4.92
N GLY A 455 9.54 -15.99 6.09
CA GLY A 455 10.07 -17.12 6.86
C GLY A 455 9.87 -18.49 6.21
N GLU A 456 9.03 -18.61 5.17
CA GLU A 456 8.85 -19.85 4.40
C GLU A 456 9.97 -20.07 3.37
N MET A 457 10.73 -19.04 3.06
CA MET A 457 11.86 -19.09 2.13
C MET A 457 13.14 -19.49 2.89
N ASN A 458 13.91 -20.40 2.31
CA ASN A 458 15.25 -20.68 2.80
C ASN A 458 16.22 -19.52 2.43
N ALA A 459 17.44 -19.55 2.96
CA ALA A 459 18.42 -18.48 2.76
C ALA A 459 18.76 -18.23 1.27
N ASP A 460 18.92 -19.30 0.49
CA ASP A 460 19.27 -19.21 -0.94
C ASP A 460 18.11 -18.62 -1.76
N GLN A 461 16.88 -19.07 -1.50
CA GLN A 461 15.68 -18.53 -2.14
C GLN A 461 15.52 -17.04 -1.84
N LEU A 462 15.67 -16.65 -0.56
CA LEU A 462 15.54 -15.26 -0.17
C LEU A 462 16.64 -14.38 -0.82
N TRP A 463 17.84 -14.95 -1.00
CA TRP A 463 18.91 -14.29 -1.76
C TRP A 463 18.51 -14.07 -3.23
N GLU A 464 18.18 -15.14 -3.93
CA GLU A 464 17.86 -15.12 -5.38
C GLU A 464 16.67 -14.21 -5.70
N THR A 465 15.72 -14.04 -4.79
CA THR A 465 14.49 -13.29 -5.07
C THR A 465 14.48 -11.87 -4.53
N THR A 466 15.08 -11.65 -3.35
CA THR A 466 14.80 -10.44 -2.57
C THR A 466 16.06 -9.69 -2.13
N LEU A 467 17.19 -10.38 -1.93
CA LEU A 467 18.43 -9.74 -1.46
C LEU A 467 19.41 -9.43 -2.60
N ASP A 468 19.49 -10.25 -3.65
CA ASP A 468 20.42 -10.06 -4.76
C ASP A 468 20.14 -8.74 -5.52
N PRO A 469 21.08 -7.79 -5.56
CA PRO A 469 20.94 -6.53 -6.31
C PRO A 469 20.61 -6.69 -7.79
N ASN A 470 20.96 -7.81 -8.41
CA ASN A 470 20.73 -8.05 -9.84
C ASN A 470 19.35 -8.63 -10.16
N ALA A 471 18.68 -9.24 -9.18
CA ALA A 471 17.40 -9.92 -9.38
C ALA A 471 16.23 -9.24 -8.65
N ARG A 472 16.50 -8.59 -7.51
CA ARG A 472 15.45 -8.02 -6.65
C ARG A 472 14.75 -6.82 -7.30
N THR A 473 13.50 -6.62 -6.90
CA THR A 473 12.73 -5.40 -7.20
C THR A 473 12.49 -4.62 -5.91
N LEU A 474 12.80 -3.32 -5.93
CA LEU A 474 12.57 -2.41 -4.80
C LEU A 474 11.67 -1.25 -5.24
N LEU A 475 10.75 -0.86 -4.38
CA LEU A 475 9.96 0.37 -4.54
C LEU A 475 10.60 1.49 -3.72
N GLN A 476 11.06 2.55 -4.38
CA GLN A 476 11.58 3.73 -3.68
C GLN A 476 10.42 4.56 -3.14
N VAL A 477 10.46 4.88 -1.84
CA VAL A 477 9.47 5.75 -1.20
C VAL A 477 9.81 7.20 -1.51
N ARG A 478 8.81 7.99 -1.90
CA ARG A 478 8.95 9.42 -2.21
C ARG A 478 7.88 10.23 -1.49
N ILE A 479 8.21 11.47 -1.13
CA ILE A 479 7.24 12.44 -0.65
C ILE A 479 6.83 13.29 -1.85
N GLU A 480 5.59 13.11 -2.33
CA GLU A 480 5.02 14.01 -3.33
C GLU A 480 4.66 15.35 -2.67
N GLN A 481 4.89 16.46 -3.39
CA GLN A 481 4.55 17.78 -2.88
C GLN A 481 3.01 17.97 -2.86
N GLY A 482 2.44 17.94 -1.65
CA GLY A 482 1.01 18.17 -1.42
C GLY A 482 0.61 17.83 0.02
N LYS A 483 -0.44 18.48 0.54
CA LYS A 483 -0.97 18.28 1.92
C LYS A 483 -1.63 16.91 2.15
N THR A 484 -1.55 16.00 1.18
CA THR A 484 -2.35 14.77 1.13
C THR A 484 -1.80 13.71 2.10
N ALA A 485 -0.48 13.52 2.17
CA ALA A 485 0.12 12.48 3.02
C ALA A 485 -0.08 12.76 4.52
N ASP A 486 0.12 14.01 4.94
CA ASP A 486 -0.11 14.45 6.32
C ASP A 486 -1.54 14.18 6.79
N ALA A 487 -2.53 14.51 5.96
CA ALA A 487 -3.94 14.27 6.25
C ALA A 487 -4.22 12.77 6.36
N VAL A 488 -3.69 11.96 5.44
CA VAL A 488 -3.88 10.50 5.43
C VAL A 488 -3.28 9.86 6.69
N PHE A 489 -2.05 10.22 7.07
CA PHE A 489 -1.44 9.72 8.32
C PHE A 489 -2.22 10.18 9.56
N ALA A 490 -2.65 11.43 9.62
CA ALA A 490 -3.44 11.94 10.75
C ALA A 490 -4.79 11.20 10.86
N THR A 491 -5.48 10.95 9.75
CA THR A 491 -6.75 10.22 9.71
C THR A 491 -6.57 8.75 10.07
N LEU A 492 -5.63 8.04 9.43
CA LEU A 492 -5.45 6.60 9.62
C LEU A 492 -4.74 6.27 10.93
N MET A 493 -3.78 7.07 11.36
CA MET A 493 -2.90 6.76 12.50
C MET A 493 -3.18 7.60 13.74
N GLY A 494 -4.00 8.65 13.67
CA GLY A 494 -4.31 9.55 14.80
C GLY A 494 -5.29 8.98 15.85
N ASP A 495 -5.89 9.85 16.65
CA ASP A 495 -6.81 9.43 17.73
C ASP A 495 -8.29 9.44 17.32
N GLN A 496 -8.65 10.11 16.22
CA GLN A 496 -10.05 10.27 15.81
C GLN A 496 -10.59 9.01 15.11
N VAL A 497 -11.67 8.45 15.66
CA VAL A 497 -12.25 7.18 15.18
C VAL A 497 -13.15 7.38 13.97
N GLU A 498 -14.02 8.40 14.01
CA GLU A 498 -15.03 8.64 12.96
C GLU A 498 -14.40 8.91 11.58
N PRO A 499 -13.43 9.85 11.43
CA PRO A 499 -12.81 10.10 10.13
C PRO A 499 -12.09 8.87 9.57
N ARG A 500 -11.48 8.06 10.44
CA ARG A 500 -10.84 6.80 10.05
C ARG A 500 -11.87 5.82 9.51
N ARG A 501 -12.99 5.65 10.21
CA ARG A 501 -14.06 4.72 9.79
C ARG A 501 -14.61 5.12 8.43
N ASP A 502 -14.90 6.41 8.25
CA ASP A 502 -15.48 6.92 7.01
C ASP A 502 -14.49 6.76 5.84
N PHE A 503 -13.19 7.01 6.08
CA PHE A 503 -12.15 6.73 5.11
C PHE A 503 -12.09 5.25 4.72
N ILE A 504 -12.13 4.33 5.69
CA ILE A 504 -12.13 2.88 5.43
C ILE A 504 -13.37 2.50 4.62
N GLN A 505 -14.56 2.99 4.98
CA GLN A 505 -15.80 2.67 4.27
C GLN A 505 -15.81 3.18 2.83
N ALA A 506 -15.33 4.41 2.60
CA ALA A 506 -15.26 4.99 1.26
C ALA A 506 -14.30 4.21 0.34
N ASN A 507 -13.20 3.68 0.88
CA ASN A 507 -12.17 2.98 0.11
C ASN A 507 -12.30 1.45 0.14
N ALA A 508 -13.24 0.89 0.91
CA ALA A 508 -13.39 -0.56 1.09
C ALA A 508 -13.66 -1.32 -0.22
N LEU A 509 -14.36 -0.71 -1.17
CA LEU A 509 -14.68 -1.31 -2.47
C LEU A 509 -13.51 -1.25 -3.48
N GLU A 510 -12.49 -0.42 -3.22
CA GLU A 510 -11.30 -0.33 -4.06
C GLU A 510 -10.25 -1.40 -3.70
N VAL A 511 -10.39 -2.03 -2.52
CA VAL A 511 -9.49 -3.09 -2.08
C VAL A 511 -9.92 -4.42 -2.70
N VAL A 512 -9.35 -4.73 -3.88
CA VAL A 512 -9.64 -5.96 -4.62
C VAL A 512 -8.90 -7.17 -4.03
N ASN A 513 -7.81 -6.95 -3.29
CA ASN A 513 -6.97 -7.98 -2.68
C ASN A 513 -6.63 -7.63 -1.23
N LEU A 514 -7.58 -7.86 -0.32
CA LEU A 514 -7.27 -8.13 1.10
C LEU A 514 -7.21 -9.65 1.20
N ASP A 515 -6.08 -10.19 1.65
CA ASP A 515 -5.86 -11.63 1.79
C ASP A 515 -7.04 -12.34 2.48
N VAL A 516 -7.71 -13.19 1.72
CA VAL A 516 -8.39 -14.41 2.20
C VAL A 516 -7.79 -15.60 1.44
#